data_AF-A0A7J6H096-F1
#
_entry.id   AF-A0A7J6H096-F1
#
_cell.length_a   1.000
_cell.length_b   1.000
_cell.length_c   1.000
_cell.angle_alpha   90.00
_cell.angle_beta   90.00
_cell.angle_gamma   90.00
#
_symmetry.space_group_name_H-M   'P 1'
#
loop_
_entity.id
_entity.type
_entity.pdbx_description
1 polymer ?
#
loop_
_entity_poly.entity_id
_entity_poly.type
_entity_poly.pdbx_seq_one_letter_code
_entity_poly.pdbx_strand_id
1 'polypeptide(L)'
;MGRLAVAVMVSLWVIPISILVNRIVPEPYMDEIFHMPQAQQYCKGNFRSWDPMITTPPGLYYLSLAHATFLFPGLSYINGASSIFEVCSPVILRSVNGVLAVICSILLYEIITLLRPALDDRKATFYAVVLSMYPLHWFFTFLYYTDVASLTAVLAMYLACLRKSYWFSGLLGAMAVAIRQTNIIWMLFVACSEIINITLGHQRDKIDIDGASVSIRKNSQQAPENNAILSSNLRKRIISSKLDTGAQLTHTRSSTSRISTPGLVDDIIAVCLTSLHMKKKLFVAFSPFIILLVAFVAFVRWNGSVVLGAKEAHAVSLHFAQILYFGIFSALVLAPLYFSFEETINFFQSFWKNRPHSFFQAILALIAGFISVHFFSIAHPYLLADNRHYTFYLWRKIIKAYWPMKYLLVPLYVYSWLSICTRLGKVQRKIWVLGYFLATAAVLIPAPLIEFRYYTIPFIFLILHSHNNDTQSWVLMGFLYVALNIFTMIMFLYRPFHWDHELGTQRFIW
;
A
#
# COMPACT_ATOMS: atom_id res chain seq x y z
N MET A 1 -5.72 -21.32 -11.01
CA MET A 1 -7.10 -21.35 -10.45
C MET A 1 -7.33 -20.30 -9.35
N GLY A 2 -6.27 -19.77 -8.69
CA GLY A 2 -6.41 -18.86 -7.55
C GLY A 2 -7.22 -17.57 -7.83
N ARG A 3 -7.03 -16.91 -8.98
CA ARG A 3 -7.82 -15.70 -9.35
C ARG A 3 -9.33 -15.90 -9.20
N LEU A 4 -9.84 -16.97 -9.81
CA LEU A 4 -11.27 -17.28 -9.80
C LEU A 4 -11.73 -17.63 -8.37
N ALA A 5 -10.93 -18.40 -7.64
CA ALA A 5 -11.23 -18.76 -6.26
C ALA A 5 -11.35 -17.51 -5.36
N VAL A 6 -10.40 -16.57 -5.43
CA VAL A 6 -10.44 -15.30 -4.68
C VAL A 6 -11.68 -14.50 -5.07
N ALA A 7 -11.95 -14.35 -6.37
CA ALA A 7 -13.10 -13.58 -6.86
C ALA A 7 -14.43 -14.15 -6.35
N VAL A 8 -14.60 -15.48 -6.42
CA VAL A 8 -15.80 -16.17 -5.92
C VAL A 8 -15.93 -16.00 -4.42
N MET A 9 -14.86 -16.27 -3.64
CA MET A 9 -14.88 -16.14 -2.19
C MET A 9 -15.25 -14.73 -1.73
N VAL A 10 -14.65 -13.70 -2.34
CA VAL A 10 -14.94 -12.29 -2.02
C VAL A 10 -16.38 -11.93 -2.37
N SER A 11 -16.86 -12.38 -3.53
CA SER A 11 -18.25 -12.16 -3.96
C SER A 11 -19.28 -12.76 -2.99
N LEU A 12 -18.96 -13.90 -2.34
CA LEU A 12 -19.86 -14.56 -1.40
C LEU A 12 -20.23 -13.70 -0.19
N TRP A 13 -19.38 -12.76 0.24
CA TRP A 13 -19.76 -11.79 1.28
C TRP A 13 -20.14 -10.43 0.72
N VAL A 14 -19.52 -9.98 -0.38
CA VAL A 14 -19.79 -8.65 -0.94
C VAL A 14 -21.26 -8.53 -1.36
N ILE A 15 -21.80 -9.53 -2.04
CA ILE A 15 -23.19 -9.49 -2.55
C ILE A 15 -24.22 -9.45 -1.40
N PRO A 16 -24.29 -10.43 -0.48
CA PRO A 16 -25.33 -10.43 0.55
C PRO A 16 -25.24 -9.23 1.50
N ILE A 17 -24.02 -8.75 1.80
CA ILE A 17 -23.85 -7.59 2.69
C ILE A 17 -24.22 -6.30 1.97
N SER A 18 -23.90 -6.18 0.68
CA SER A 18 -24.39 -5.04 -0.14
C SER A 18 -25.92 -5.01 -0.17
N ILE A 19 -26.58 -6.16 -0.33
CA ILE A 19 -28.05 -6.25 -0.28
C ILE A 19 -28.56 -5.80 1.10
N LEU A 20 -27.93 -6.25 2.18
CA LEU A 20 -28.30 -5.89 3.53
C LEU A 20 -28.16 -4.38 3.80
N VAL A 21 -27.01 -3.80 3.43
CA VAL A 21 -26.72 -2.36 3.59
C VAL A 21 -27.73 -1.53 2.81
N ASN A 22 -27.99 -1.86 1.53
CA ASN A 22 -28.95 -1.13 0.71
C ASN A 22 -30.40 -1.26 1.21
N ARG A 23 -30.76 -2.35 1.90
CA ARG A 23 -32.09 -2.51 2.53
C ARG A 23 -32.25 -1.66 3.79
N ILE A 24 -31.21 -1.57 4.62
CA ILE A 24 -31.27 -0.88 5.93
C ILE A 24 -30.93 0.61 5.81
N VAL A 25 -30.07 0.98 4.87
CA VAL A 25 -29.58 2.34 4.63
C VAL A 25 -29.81 2.70 3.16
N PRO A 26 -31.07 2.83 2.70
CA PRO A 26 -31.36 3.09 1.28
C PRO A 26 -30.89 4.47 0.83
N GLU A 27 -30.94 5.45 1.72
CA GLU A 27 -30.56 6.84 1.44
C GLU A 27 -29.03 7.05 1.47
N PRO A 28 -28.50 8.05 0.74
CA PRO A 28 -27.09 8.44 0.81
C PRO A 28 -26.70 8.83 2.25
N TYR A 29 -25.58 8.30 2.73
CA TYR A 29 -25.07 8.56 4.07
C TYR A 29 -23.69 9.22 4.04
N MET A 30 -23.48 10.25 4.88
CA MET A 30 -22.21 10.97 5.02
C MET A 30 -21.73 11.55 3.69
N ASP A 31 -20.52 11.21 3.21
CA ASP A 31 -19.97 11.79 1.98
C ASP A 31 -20.80 11.40 0.74
N GLU A 32 -21.61 10.33 0.82
CA GLU A 32 -22.50 9.94 -0.28
C GLU A 32 -23.52 11.03 -0.62
N ILE A 33 -23.89 11.89 0.34
CA ILE A 33 -24.83 13.00 0.09
C ILE A 33 -24.28 14.00 -0.93
N PHE A 34 -22.96 14.09 -1.07
CA PHE A 34 -22.30 14.93 -2.09
C PHE A 34 -21.95 14.10 -3.33
N HIS A 35 -21.43 12.88 -3.15
CA HIS A 35 -20.96 12.07 -4.27
C HIS A 35 -22.08 11.49 -5.13
N MET A 36 -23.20 11.02 -4.54
CA MET A 36 -24.27 10.39 -5.31
C MET A 36 -25.04 11.38 -6.19
N PRO A 37 -25.47 12.56 -5.70
CA PRO A 37 -26.13 13.54 -6.57
C PRO A 37 -25.21 14.01 -7.69
N GLN A 38 -23.90 14.19 -7.41
CA GLN A 38 -22.93 14.55 -8.44
C GLN A 38 -22.79 13.47 -9.52
N ALA A 39 -22.71 12.19 -9.13
CA ALA A 39 -22.69 11.08 -10.09
C ALA A 39 -23.96 11.06 -10.95
N GLN A 40 -25.12 11.29 -10.34
CA GLN A 40 -26.41 11.35 -11.03
C GLN A 40 -26.48 12.52 -12.04
N GLN A 41 -25.85 13.66 -11.77
CA GLN A 41 -25.73 14.74 -12.76
C GLN A 41 -24.93 14.30 -13.99
N TYR A 42 -23.85 13.56 -13.79
CA TYR A 42 -23.04 13.03 -14.90
C TYR A 42 -23.82 11.97 -15.69
N CYS A 43 -24.62 11.14 -15.02
CA CYS A 43 -25.50 10.18 -15.69
C CYS A 43 -26.56 10.87 -16.56
N LYS A 44 -26.98 12.09 -16.21
CA LYS A 44 -27.86 12.94 -17.02
C LYS A 44 -27.13 13.68 -18.15
N GLY A 45 -25.83 13.45 -18.34
CA GLY A 45 -24.99 14.15 -19.32
C GLY A 45 -24.57 15.56 -18.89
N ASN A 46 -24.87 16.00 -17.67
CA ASN A 46 -24.47 17.30 -17.16
C ASN A 46 -23.05 17.27 -16.56
N PHE A 47 -22.06 17.16 -17.43
CA PHE A 47 -20.64 17.11 -17.03
C PHE A 47 -20.07 18.45 -16.53
N ARG A 48 -20.81 19.55 -16.70
CA ARG A 48 -20.41 20.88 -16.23
C ARG A 48 -20.81 21.15 -14.78
N SER A 49 -21.72 20.37 -14.22
CA SER A 49 -22.09 20.45 -12.80
C SER A 49 -20.93 20.02 -11.91
N TRP A 50 -20.67 20.77 -10.85
CA TRP A 50 -19.72 20.38 -9.80
C TRP A 50 -20.18 20.88 -8.44
N ASP A 51 -20.35 19.97 -7.48
CA ASP A 51 -20.61 20.33 -6.09
C ASP A 51 -19.32 20.87 -5.44
N PRO A 52 -19.32 22.11 -4.91
CA PRO A 52 -18.14 22.75 -4.33
C PRO A 52 -17.65 22.09 -3.03
N MET A 53 -18.40 21.19 -2.41
CA MET A 53 -17.98 20.43 -1.23
C MET A 53 -17.12 19.22 -1.58
N ILE A 54 -17.13 18.76 -2.83
CA ILE A 54 -16.34 17.59 -3.25
C ILE A 54 -14.86 17.97 -3.38
N THR A 55 -14.02 17.33 -2.57
CA THR A 55 -12.57 17.60 -2.52
C THR A 55 -11.74 16.78 -3.51
N THR A 56 -12.29 15.68 -4.02
CA THR A 56 -11.63 14.72 -4.93
C THR A 56 -11.98 14.95 -6.40
N PRO A 57 -11.15 14.52 -7.36
CA PRO A 57 -11.48 14.67 -8.78
C PRO A 57 -12.55 13.65 -9.25
N PRO A 58 -13.12 13.85 -10.46
CA PRO A 58 -14.30 13.13 -10.93
C PRO A 58 -14.11 11.65 -11.29
N GLY A 59 -12.95 11.05 -11.02
CA GLY A 59 -12.60 9.69 -11.49
C GLY A 59 -13.61 8.62 -11.09
N LEU A 60 -14.15 8.69 -9.87
CA LEU A 60 -15.18 7.75 -9.41
C LEU A 60 -16.47 7.85 -10.25
N TYR A 61 -16.87 9.05 -10.67
CA TYR A 61 -18.10 9.26 -11.43
C TYR A 61 -17.99 8.70 -12.85
N TYR A 62 -16.83 8.84 -13.48
CA TYR A 62 -16.59 8.22 -14.79
C TYR A 62 -16.57 6.69 -14.69
N LEU A 63 -16.00 6.12 -13.62
CA LEU A 63 -16.07 4.68 -13.36
C LEU A 63 -17.53 4.22 -13.17
N SER A 64 -18.35 5.01 -12.47
CA SER A 64 -19.77 4.71 -12.30
C SER A 64 -20.53 4.76 -13.62
N LEU A 65 -20.26 5.73 -14.50
CA LEU A 65 -20.87 5.80 -15.82
C LEU A 65 -20.48 4.59 -16.68
N ALA A 66 -19.20 4.21 -16.66
CA ALA A 66 -18.72 3.02 -17.38
C ALA A 66 -19.38 1.74 -16.86
N HIS A 67 -19.48 1.59 -15.53
CA HIS A 67 -20.16 0.48 -14.88
C HIS A 67 -21.65 0.42 -15.24
N ALA A 68 -22.34 1.55 -15.18
CA ALA A 68 -23.76 1.63 -15.52
C ALA A 68 -24.01 1.31 -17.01
N THR A 69 -23.15 1.79 -17.91
CA THR A 69 -23.21 1.47 -19.35
C THR A 69 -22.97 -0.02 -19.61
N PHE A 70 -22.07 -0.65 -18.84
CA PHE A 70 -21.81 -2.08 -18.93
C PHE A 70 -23.01 -2.93 -18.47
N LEU A 71 -23.70 -2.52 -17.41
CA LEU A 71 -24.89 -3.22 -16.91
C LEU A 71 -26.12 -3.02 -17.81
N PHE A 72 -26.26 -1.83 -18.42
CA PHE A 72 -27.42 -1.45 -19.22
C PHE A 72 -27.02 -0.93 -20.62
N PRO A 73 -26.41 -1.78 -21.48
CA PRO A 73 -25.87 -1.36 -22.77
C PRO A 73 -26.93 -0.82 -23.75
N GLY A 74 -28.20 -1.23 -23.59
CA GLY A 74 -29.31 -0.80 -24.45
C GLY A 74 -29.97 0.53 -24.03
N LEU A 75 -29.72 1.04 -22.82
CA LEU A 75 -30.38 2.24 -22.31
C LEU A 75 -29.73 3.54 -22.80
N SER A 76 -28.46 3.50 -23.23
CA SER A 76 -27.78 4.65 -23.85
C SER A 76 -28.43 5.13 -25.15
N TYR A 77 -29.34 4.33 -25.74
CA TYR A 77 -30.12 4.67 -26.94
C TYR A 77 -31.54 5.14 -26.64
N ILE A 78 -32.01 5.08 -25.39
CA ILE A 78 -33.39 5.40 -25.02
C ILE A 78 -33.41 6.76 -24.29
N ASN A 79 -33.90 7.79 -24.97
CA ASN A 79 -34.06 9.15 -24.45
C ASN A 79 -35.25 9.28 -23.48
N GLY A 80 -35.29 8.46 -22.43
CA GLY A 80 -36.28 8.56 -21.35
C GLY A 80 -35.66 9.16 -20.09
N ALA A 81 -36.19 10.29 -19.59
CA ALA A 81 -35.72 10.92 -18.36
C ALA A 81 -35.88 10.01 -17.12
N SER A 82 -36.92 9.16 -17.08
CA SER A 82 -37.18 8.19 -16.01
C SER A 82 -36.16 7.04 -15.97
N SER A 83 -35.76 6.53 -17.14
CA SER A 83 -34.74 5.48 -17.27
C SER A 83 -33.35 5.92 -16.79
N ILE A 84 -33.02 7.22 -16.88
CA ILE A 84 -31.72 7.74 -16.45
C ILE A 84 -31.56 7.74 -14.92
N PHE A 85 -32.64 7.97 -14.16
CA PHE A 85 -32.62 7.90 -12.69
C PHE A 85 -32.49 6.47 -12.17
N GLU A 86 -33.07 5.50 -12.87
CA GLU A 86 -32.91 4.08 -12.53
C GLU A 86 -31.46 3.62 -12.72
N VAL A 87 -30.77 4.09 -13.77
CA VAL A 87 -29.39 3.70 -14.11
C VAL A 87 -28.36 4.14 -13.06
N CYS A 88 -28.58 5.24 -12.34
CA CYS A 88 -27.67 5.75 -11.30
C CYS A 88 -28.35 5.86 -9.93
N SER A 89 -29.15 4.86 -9.60
CA SER A 89 -29.69 4.68 -8.25
C SER A 89 -28.57 4.45 -7.22
N PRO A 90 -28.79 4.77 -5.93
CA PRO A 90 -27.81 4.49 -4.86
C PRO A 90 -27.29 3.06 -4.85
N VAL A 91 -28.15 2.08 -5.16
CA VAL A 91 -27.80 0.65 -5.23
C VAL A 91 -26.77 0.38 -6.32
N ILE A 92 -26.96 0.93 -7.52
CA ILE A 92 -26.02 0.75 -8.64
C ILE A 92 -24.73 1.53 -8.40
N LEU A 93 -24.81 2.72 -7.82
CA LEU A 93 -23.61 3.49 -7.49
C LEU A 93 -22.76 2.75 -6.44
N ARG A 94 -23.36 2.25 -5.36
CA ARG A 94 -22.65 1.45 -4.35
C ARG A 94 -22.09 0.15 -4.91
N SER A 95 -22.79 -0.51 -5.86
CA SER A 95 -22.29 -1.76 -6.45
C SER A 95 -21.00 -1.58 -7.26
N VAL A 96 -20.68 -0.35 -7.70
CA VAL A 96 -19.36 -0.01 -8.28
C VAL A 96 -18.24 -0.37 -7.31
N ASN A 97 -18.38 -0.02 -6.03
CA ASN A 97 -17.38 -0.38 -5.02
C ASN A 97 -17.36 -1.89 -4.73
N GLY A 98 -18.51 -2.55 -4.76
CA GLY A 98 -18.59 -4.02 -4.68
C GLY A 98 -17.77 -4.71 -5.78
N VAL A 99 -17.96 -4.29 -7.03
CA VAL A 99 -17.22 -4.82 -8.20
C VAL A 99 -15.73 -4.49 -8.10
N LEU A 100 -15.39 -3.25 -7.74
CA LEU A 100 -14.00 -2.83 -7.59
C LEU A 100 -13.29 -3.56 -6.45
N ALA A 101 -13.97 -3.89 -5.35
CA ALA A 101 -13.41 -4.70 -4.28
C ALA A 101 -13.07 -6.14 -4.75
N VAL A 102 -13.93 -6.75 -5.57
CA VAL A 102 -13.63 -8.05 -6.20
C VAL A 102 -12.42 -7.93 -7.12
N ILE A 103 -12.34 -6.89 -7.97
CA ILE A 103 -11.16 -6.64 -8.81
C ILE A 103 -9.91 -6.43 -7.96
N CYS A 104 -10.00 -5.63 -6.90
CA CYS A 104 -8.92 -5.35 -5.96
C CYS A 104 -8.37 -6.64 -5.34
N SER A 105 -9.25 -7.58 -4.96
CA SER A 105 -8.83 -8.88 -4.43
C SER A 105 -8.05 -9.74 -5.43
N ILE A 106 -8.42 -9.70 -6.71
CA ILE A 106 -7.70 -10.38 -7.79
C ILE A 106 -6.33 -9.73 -7.98
N LEU A 107 -6.26 -8.39 -7.96
CA LEU A 107 -5.00 -7.66 -8.05
C LEU A 107 -4.08 -7.99 -6.88
N LEU A 108 -4.61 -8.09 -5.65
CA LEU A 108 -3.84 -8.53 -4.48
C LEU A 108 -3.25 -9.92 -4.68
N TYR A 109 -4.05 -10.89 -5.15
CA TYR A 109 -3.55 -12.24 -5.47
C TYR A 109 -2.42 -12.20 -6.49
N GLU A 110 -2.58 -11.45 -7.58
CA GLU A 110 -1.55 -11.30 -8.63
C GLU A 110 -0.26 -10.66 -8.13
N ILE A 111 -0.38 -9.63 -7.29
CA ILE A 111 0.79 -8.97 -6.71
C ILE A 111 1.50 -9.92 -5.74
N ILE A 112 0.76 -10.66 -4.92
CA ILE A 112 1.34 -11.63 -3.97
C ILE A 112 2.11 -12.71 -4.73
N THR A 113 1.54 -13.29 -5.79
CA THR A 113 2.20 -14.35 -6.57
C THR A 113 3.44 -13.84 -7.31
N LEU A 114 3.41 -12.60 -7.81
CA LEU A 114 4.59 -11.98 -8.43
C LEU A 114 5.70 -11.64 -7.44
N LEU A 115 5.35 -11.11 -6.25
CA LEU A 115 6.32 -10.79 -5.22
C LEU A 115 6.89 -12.04 -4.52
N ARG A 116 6.14 -13.14 -4.52
CA ARG A 116 6.50 -14.39 -3.83
C ARG A 116 6.27 -15.62 -4.72
N PRO A 117 7.12 -15.83 -5.75
CA PRO A 117 6.94 -16.94 -6.71
C PRO A 117 7.08 -18.34 -6.09
N ALA A 118 7.70 -18.45 -4.91
CA ALA A 118 7.84 -19.72 -4.17
C ALA A 118 6.62 -20.06 -3.29
N LEU A 119 5.62 -19.17 -3.20
CA LEU A 119 4.44 -19.37 -2.37
C LEU A 119 3.43 -20.27 -3.11
N ASP A 120 2.88 -21.25 -2.40
CA ASP A 120 1.81 -22.10 -2.94
C ASP A 120 0.55 -21.30 -3.28
N ASP A 121 -0.13 -21.69 -4.36
CA ASP A 121 -1.32 -21.03 -4.90
C ASP A 121 -2.45 -20.95 -3.86
N ARG A 122 -2.60 -21.98 -3.01
CA ARG A 122 -3.63 -22.00 -1.96
C ARG A 122 -3.30 -20.98 -0.86
N LYS A 123 -2.03 -20.86 -0.49
CA LYS A 123 -1.58 -19.85 0.49
C LYS A 123 -1.72 -18.44 -0.06
N ALA A 124 -1.35 -18.22 -1.31
CA ALA A 124 -1.53 -16.91 -1.98
C ALA A 124 -3.02 -16.52 -2.03
N THR A 125 -3.89 -17.47 -2.38
CA THR A 125 -5.35 -17.30 -2.37
C THR A 125 -5.85 -16.92 -0.96
N PHE A 126 -5.41 -17.66 0.06
CA PHE A 126 -5.77 -17.39 1.45
C PHE A 126 -5.32 -16.00 1.92
N TYR A 127 -4.08 -15.60 1.63
CA TYR A 127 -3.57 -14.27 1.99
C TYR A 127 -4.34 -13.15 1.28
N ALA A 128 -4.64 -13.30 -0.01
CA ALA A 128 -5.44 -12.33 -0.76
C ALA A 128 -6.86 -12.17 -0.17
N VAL A 129 -7.49 -13.28 0.22
CA VAL A 129 -8.80 -13.29 0.89
C VAL A 129 -8.72 -12.55 2.23
N VAL A 130 -7.76 -12.87 3.09
CA VAL A 130 -7.59 -12.19 4.40
C VAL A 130 -7.34 -10.69 4.21
N LEU A 131 -6.50 -10.29 3.26
CA LEU A 131 -6.25 -8.88 2.97
C LEU A 131 -7.49 -8.15 2.43
N SER A 132 -8.33 -8.83 1.66
CA SER A 132 -9.61 -8.27 1.19
C SER A 132 -10.62 -8.05 2.33
N MET A 133 -10.40 -8.69 3.48
CA MET A 133 -11.15 -8.46 4.71
C MET A 133 -10.53 -7.38 5.60
N TYR A 134 -9.48 -6.68 5.16
CA TYR A 134 -8.90 -5.57 5.92
C TYR A 134 -9.99 -4.56 6.34
N PRO A 135 -10.16 -4.24 7.64
CA PRO A 135 -11.44 -3.70 8.11
C PRO A 135 -11.89 -2.38 7.50
N LEU A 136 -10.96 -1.48 7.20
CA LEU A 136 -11.28 -0.21 6.54
C LEU A 136 -11.74 -0.45 5.10
N HIS A 137 -10.96 -1.19 4.31
CA HIS A 137 -11.29 -1.46 2.90
C HIS A 137 -12.60 -2.23 2.78
N TRP A 138 -12.81 -3.22 3.65
CA TRP A 138 -14.00 -4.05 3.66
C TRP A 138 -15.26 -3.22 3.95
N PHE A 139 -15.22 -2.32 4.94
CA PHE A 139 -16.37 -1.49 5.28
C PHE A 139 -16.77 -0.55 4.13
N PHE A 140 -15.80 0.15 3.53
CA PHE A 140 -16.05 1.08 2.42
C PHE A 140 -16.38 0.39 1.09
N THR A 141 -16.34 -0.95 1.03
CA THR A 141 -16.87 -1.73 -0.11
C THR A 141 -18.37 -1.53 -0.30
N PHE A 142 -19.10 -1.22 0.78
CA PHE A 142 -20.56 -1.16 0.77
C PHE A 142 -21.14 0.26 0.66
N LEU A 143 -20.28 1.29 0.69
CA LEU A 143 -20.65 2.69 0.58
C LEU A 143 -19.99 3.31 -0.66
N TYR A 144 -20.61 4.31 -1.27
CA TYR A 144 -20.16 4.98 -2.48
C TYR A 144 -19.07 6.03 -2.19
N TYR A 145 -17.89 5.51 -1.84
CA TYR A 145 -16.71 6.26 -1.42
C TYR A 145 -15.56 6.07 -2.41
N THR A 146 -14.62 7.02 -2.49
CA THR A 146 -13.48 6.94 -3.42
C THR A 146 -12.38 5.96 -2.99
N ASP A 147 -12.41 5.45 -1.75
CA ASP A 147 -11.34 4.65 -1.14
C ASP A 147 -11.07 3.32 -1.87
N VAL A 148 -12.11 2.57 -2.19
CA VAL A 148 -12.00 1.27 -2.85
C VAL A 148 -11.49 1.45 -4.28
N ALA A 149 -12.05 2.39 -5.02
CA ALA A 149 -11.58 2.74 -6.36
C ALA A 149 -10.12 3.22 -6.36
N SER A 150 -9.75 4.05 -5.38
CA SER A 150 -8.40 4.56 -5.19
C SER A 150 -7.39 3.44 -4.96
N LEU A 151 -7.66 2.53 -4.02
CA LEU A 151 -6.78 1.39 -3.76
C LEU A 151 -6.66 0.49 -4.98
N THR A 152 -7.79 0.18 -5.64
CA THR A 152 -7.83 -0.68 -6.83
C THR A 152 -6.96 -0.11 -7.95
N ALA A 153 -7.09 1.18 -8.25
CA ALA A 153 -6.30 1.84 -9.29
C ALA A 153 -4.80 1.89 -8.95
N VAL A 154 -4.45 2.17 -7.67
CA VAL A 154 -3.06 2.17 -7.22
C VAL A 154 -2.43 0.77 -7.31
N LEU A 155 -3.15 -0.28 -6.91
CA LEU A 155 -2.67 -1.66 -7.04
C LEU A 155 -2.57 -2.10 -8.51
N ALA A 156 -3.52 -1.68 -9.36
CA ALA A 156 -3.46 -1.97 -10.79
C ALA A 156 -2.23 -1.30 -11.43
N MET A 157 -1.98 -0.03 -11.12
CA MET A 157 -0.77 0.69 -11.53
C MET A 157 0.48 -0.05 -11.04
N TYR A 158 0.51 -0.46 -9.77
CA TYR A 158 1.65 -1.18 -9.21
C TYR A 158 1.90 -2.52 -9.91
N LEU A 159 0.84 -3.31 -10.14
CA LEU A 159 0.92 -4.57 -10.86
C LEU A 159 1.44 -4.40 -12.30
N ALA A 160 0.96 -3.38 -13.01
CA ALA A 160 1.45 -3.05 -14.36
C ALA A 160 2.93 -2.66 -14.35
N CYS A 161 3.38 -1.92 -13.32
CA CYS A 161 4.77 -1.55 -13.13
C CYS A 161 5.66 -2.78 -12.86
N LEU A 162 5.21 -3.69 -11.97
CA LEU A 162 5.90 -4.96 -11.69
C LEU A 162 6.06 -5.82 -12.95
N ARG A 163 5.05 -5.81 -13.84
CA ARG A 163 5.08 -6.47 -15.15
C ARG A 163 5.86 -5.70 -16.23
N LYS A 164 6.58 -4.64 -15.85
CA LYS A 164 7.41 -3.80 -16.72
C LYS A 164 6.63 -3.07 -17.84
N SER A 165 5.31 -2.94 -17.70
CA SER A 165 4.46 -2.18 -18.62
C SER A 165 4.27 -0.76 -18.11
N TYR A 166 5.30 0.07 -18.28
CA TYR A 166 5.36 1.41 -17.67
C TYR A 166 4.35 2.41 -18.25
N TRP A 167 4.06 2.33 -19.55
CA TRP A 167 3.03 3.16 -20.18
C TRP A 167 1.63 2.84 -19.68
N PHE A 168 1.29 1.55 -19.60
CA PHE A 168 0.02 1.12 -19.05
C PHE A 168 -0.09 1.45 -17.55
N SER A 169 1.02 1.28 -16.81
CA SER A 169 1.10 1.70 -15.41
C SER A 169 0.86 3.20 -15.26
N GLY A 170 1.44 4.04 -16.12
CA GLY A 170 1.18 5.48 -16.15
C GLY A 170 -0.29 5.83 -16.41
N LEU A 171 -0.96 5.15 -17.36
CA LEU A 171 -2.40 5.34 -17.60
C LEU A 171 -3.23 5.01 -16.34
N LEU A 172 -2.92 3.90 -15.68
CA LEU A 172 -3.57 3.52 -14.42
C LEU A 172 -3.23 4.49 -13.28
N GLY A 173 -2.03 5.05 -13.27
CA GLY A 173 -1.62 6.13 -12.37
C GLY A 173 -2.41 7.41 -12.60
N ALA A 174 -2.69 7.77 -13.85
CA ALA A 174 -3.54 8.90 -14.22
C ALA A 174 -4.96 8.69 -13.68
N MET A 175 -5.52 7.49 -13.87
CA MET A 175 -6.81 7.09 -13.31
C MET A 175 -6.80 7.18 -11.78
N ALA A 176 -5.75 6.68 -11.12
CA ALA A 176 -5.62 6.76 -9.67
C ALA A 176 -5.62 8.22 -9.17
N VAL A 177 -4.86 9.11 -9.82
CA VAL A 177 -4.83 10.55 -9.49
C VAL A 177 -6.18 11.20 -9.74
N ALA A 178 -6.89 10.82 -10.82
CA ALA A 178 -8.23 11.31 -11.12
C ALA A 178 -9.30 10.82 -10.12
N ILE A 179 -9.07 9.71 -9.41
CA ILE A 179 -9.95 9.26 -8.33
C ILE A 179 -9.62 10.00 -7.02
N ARG A 180 -8.33 10.15 -6.69
CA ARG A 180 -7.85 10.94 -5.54
C ARG A 180 -6.50 11.57 -5.86
N GLN A 181 -6.39 12.87 -5.63
CA GLN A 181 -5.19 13.68 -5.81
C GLN A 181 -3.98 13.16 -5.00
N THR A 182 -4.21 12.59 -3.81
CA THR A 182 -3.15 12.06 -2.94
C THR A 182 -2.44 10.85 -3.55
N ASN A 183 -3.05 10.17 -4.53
CA ASN A 183 -2.43 9.05 -5.23
C ASN A 183 -1.22 9.43 -6.07
N ILE A 184 -0.98 10.72 -6.32
CA ILE A 184 0.25 11.20 -6.96
C ILE A 184 1.49 10.73 -6.19
N ILE A 185 1.42 10.69 -4.85
CA ILE A 185 2.53 10.25 -4.00
C ILE A 185 2.79 8.75 -4.19
N TRP A 186 1.73 7.94 -4.26
CA TRP A 186 1.86 6.50 -4.48
C TRP A 186 2.35 6.16 -5.88
N MET A 187 1.97 6.96 -6.88
CA MET A 187 2.52 6.87 -8.24
C MET A 187 4.04 7.12 -8.23
N LEU A 188 4.49 8.18 -7.57
CA LEU A 188 5.92 8.48 -7.42
C LEU A 188 6.66 7.37 -6.66
N PHE A 189 6.06 6.85 -5.58
CA PHE A 189 6.62 5.75 -4.82
C PHE A 189 6.81 4.50 -5.69
N VAL A 190 5.81 4.11 -6.47
CA VAL A 190 5.89 2.97 -7.39
C VAL A 190 6.96 3.16 -8.46
N ALA A 191 7.03 4.35 -9.07
CA ALA A 191 8.07 4.67 -10.05
C ALA A 191 9.48 4.59 -9.43
N CYS A 192 9.69 5.22 -8.28
CA CYS A 192 10.96 5.20 -7.55
C CYS A 192 11.36 3.78 -7.13
N SER A 193 10.42 2.98 -6.61
CA SER A 193 10.65 1.59 -6.21
C SER A 193 11.16 0.75 -7.38
N GLU A 194 10.58 0.93 -8.57
CA GLU A 194 11.02 0.21 -9.76
C GLU A 194 12.36 0.72 -10.29
N ILE A 195 12.64 2.03 -10.24
CA ILE A 195 13.96 2.57 -10.59
C ILE A 195 15.04 2.00 -9.67
N ILE A 196 14.78 1.89 -8.36
CA ILE A 196 15.68 1.24 -7.40
C ILE A 196 15.94 -0.23 -7.82
N ASN A 197 14.89 -0.97 -8.20
CA ASN A 197 15.03 -2.36 -8.62
C ASN A 197 15.86 -2.51 -9.92
N ILE A 198 15.64 -1.65 -10.92
CA ILE A 198 16.36 -1.69 -12.20
C ILE A 198 17.84 -1.34 -11.99
N THR A 199 18.12 -0.26 -11.26
CA THR A 199 19.48 0.26 -11.07
C THR A 199 20.33 -0.71 -10.25
N LEU A 200 19.81 -1.21 -9.14
CA LEU A 200 20.53 -2.18 -8.30
C LEU A 200 20.61 -3.57 -8.94
N GLY A 201 19.61 -3.98 -9.73
CA GLY A 201 19.67 -5.19 -10.53
C GLY A 201 20.80 -5.15 -11.57
N HIS A 202 20.92 -4.03 -12.30
CA HIS A 202 21.97 -3.84 -13.30
C HIS A 202 23.38 -3.87 -12.71
N GLN A 203 23.58 -3.32 -11.49
CA GLN A 203 24.87 -3.42 -10.82
C GLN A 203 25.24 -4.86 -10.46
N ARG A 204 24.27 -5.66 -10.02
CA ARG A 204 24.50 -7.07 -9.70
C ARG A 204 24.94 -7.85 -10.94
N ASP A 205 24.23 -7.68 -12.04
CA ASP A 205 24.57 -8.34 -13.32
C ASP A 205 25.97 -7.93 -13.80
N LYS A 206 26.33 -6.64 -13.66
CA LYS A 206 27.65 -6.15 -14.03
C LYS A 206 28.77 -6.75 -13.16
N ILE A 207 28.56 -6.84 -11.85
CA ILE A 207 29.52 -7.46 -10.92
C ILE A 207 29.70 -8.95 -11.23
N ASP A 208 28.62 -9.67 -11.54
CA ASP A 208 28.68 -11.08 -11.88
C ASP A 208 29.43 -11.32 -13.21
N ILE A 209 29.23 -10.45 -14.22
CA ILE A 209 29.96 -10.47 -15.49
C ILE A 209 31.45 -10.15 -15.29
N ASP A 210 31.76 -9.08 -14.54
CA ASP A 210 33.15 -8.69 -14.27
C ASP A 210 33.87 -9.79 -13.47
N GLY A 211 33.21 -10.40 -12.47
CA GLY A 211 33.73 -11.53 -11.70
C GLY A 211 33.97 -12.79 -12.53
N ALA A 212 33.07 -13.11 -13.46
CA ALA A 212 33.25 -14.21 -14.42
C ALA A 212 34.39 -13.93 -15.40
N SER A 213 34.54 -12.68 -15.87
CA SER A 213 35.63 -12.30 -16.77
C SER A 213 37.01 -12.38 -16.09
N VAL A 214 37.10 -12.03 -14.81
CA VAL A 214 38.33 -12.12 -14.01
C VAL A 214 38.69 -13.57 -13.68
N SER A 215 37.71 -14.44 -13.41
CA SER A 215 37.96 -15.86 -13.19
C SER A 215 38.41 -16.57 -14.48
N ILE A 216 37.81 -16.23 -15.63
CA ILE A 216 38.27 -16.69 -16.95
C ILE A 216 39.71 -16.22 -17.21
N ARG A 217 40.02 -14.95 -16.92
CA ARG A 217 41.37 -14.38 -17.13
C ARG A 217 42.44 -15.05 -16.26
N LYS A 218 42.09 -15.41 -15.02
CA LYS A 218 42.97 -16.20 -14.12
C LYS A 218 43.19 -17.62 -14.62
N ASN A 219 42.17 -18.30 -15.13
CA ASN A 219 42.32 -19.64 -15.73
C ASN A 219 43.16 -19.63 -17.01
N SER A 220 43.06 -18.59 -17.83
CA SER A 220 43.91 -18.44 -19.03
C SER A 220 45.36 -18.04 -18.72
N GLN A 221 45.67 -17.56 -17.52
CA GLN A 221 47.04 -17.25 -17.07
C GLN A 221 47.71 -18.42 -16.31
N GLN A 222 47.00 -19.53 -16.08
CA GLN A 222 47.50 -20.71 -15.36
C GLN A 222 47.73 -21.95 -16.25
N ALA A 223 47.69 -21.82 -17.58
CA ALA A 223 48.09 -22.89 -18.49
C ALA A 223 49.56 -22.70 -18.92
N PRO A 224 50.50 -23.58 -18.54
CA PRO A 224 51.79 -23.63 -19.21
C PRO A 224 51.61 -24.24 -20.60
N GLU A 225 52.25 -23.62 -21.59
CA GLU A 225 52.42 -24.18 -22.94
C GLU A 225 53.10 -25.54 -22.83
N ASN A 226 52.41 -26.60 -23.24
CA ASN A 226 53.05 -27.85 -23.63
C ASN A 226 52.33 -28.41 -24.86
N ASN A 227 53.05 -28.38 -25.98
CA ASN A 227 52.68 -29.00 -27.24
C ASN A 227 52.66 -30.53 -27.10
N ALA A 228 51.52 -31.17 -27.33
CA ALA A 228 51.44 -32.58 -27.70
C ALA A 228 50.11 -32.93 -28.40
N ILE A 229 50.18 -32.98 -29.73
CA ILE A 229 49.63 -33.97 -30.68
C ILE A 229 48.27 -34.65 -30.35
N LEU A 230 47.31 -34.35 -31.24
CA LEU A 230 46.16 -35.11 -31.76
C LEU A 230 46.06 -36.62 -31.42
N SER A 231 44.93 -37.06 -30.82
CA SER A 231 44.07 -38.16 -31.35
C SER A 231 42.76 -38.41 -30.55
N SER A 232 41.63 -38.32 -31.28
CA SER A 232 40.40 -39.14 -31.26
C SER A 232 39.65 -39.55 -29.97
N ASN A 233 38.38 -39.13 -29.92
CA ASN A 233 37.13 -39.88 -29.67
C ASN A 233 37.02 -40.90 -28.50
N LEU A 234 36.08 -40.65 -27.55
CA LEU A 234 34.87 -41.48 -27.28
C LEU A 234 34.18 -41.19 -25.92
N ARG A 235 32.88 -40.85 -25.99
CA ARG A 235 31.71 -41.34 -25.21
C ARG A 235 31.77 -41.61 -23.69
N LYS A 236 30.95 -40.85 -22.94
CA LYS A 236 29.98 -41.22 -21.87
C LYS A 236 30.15 -42.56 -21.12
N ARG A 237 30.26 -42.53 -19.78
CA ARG A 237 29.36 -43.25 -18.83
C ARG A 237 29.52 -42.80 -17.35
N ILE A 238 28.43 -42.96 -16.61
CA ILE A 238 28.17 -42.60 -15.20
C ILE A 238 28.45 -43.83 -14.30
N ILE A 239 28.78 -43.59 -13.01
CA ILE A 239 28.31 -44.27 -11.76
C ILE A 239 29.41 -44.73 -10.76
N SER A 240 29.27 -44.19 -9.53
CA SER A 240 29.62 -44.66 -8.16
C SER A 240 31.02 -45.17 -7.77
N SER A 241 31.57 -44.67 -6.65
CA SER A 241 31.43 -45.20 -5.26
C SER A 241 32.65 -44.84 -4.37
N LYS A 242 32.37 -44.47 -3.11
CA LYS A 242 33.20 -44.47 -1.86
C LYS A 242 34.55 -45.23 -1.92
N LEU A 243 35.66 -44.79 -1.31
CA LEU A 243 35.93 -44.67 0.15
C LEU A 243 37.30 -43.97 0.44
N ASP A 244 37.51 -43.54 1.69
CA ASP A 244 38.59 -42.73 2.29
C ASP A 244 40.06 -43.13 2.06
N THR A 245 40.96 -42.13 2.02
CA THR A 245 42.04 -41.94 3.03
C THR A 245 42.75 -40.59 2.86
N GLY A 246 43.14 -39.98 3.98
CA GLY A 246 43.50 -38.57 4.08
C GLY A 246 44.90 -38.17 3.59
N ALA A 247 45.00 -36.88 3.26
CA ALA A 247 46.24 -36.12 3.31
C ALA A 247 45.90 -34.69 3.69
N GLN A 248 46.44 -34.22 4.82
CA GLN A 248 46.46 -32.82 5.19
C GLN A 248 47.18 -32.02 4.11
N LEU A 249 46.48 -31.07 3.49
CA LEU A 249 47.10 -29.95 2.80
C LEU A 249 46.46 -28.67 3.32
N THR A 250 47.29 -27.95 4.07
CA THR A 250 47.11 -26.61 4.60
C THR A 250 46.71 -25.63 3.49
N HIS A 251 45.41 -25.46 3.28
CA HIS A 251 44.91 -24.31 2.53
C HIS A 251 45.05 -23.07 3.42
N THR A 252 46.08 -22.29 3.12
CA THR A 252 46.22 -20.88 3.42
C THR A 252 44.87 -20.19 3.25
N ARG A 253 44.35 -19.64 4.35
CA ARG A 253 43.21 -18.71 4.36
C ARG A 253 43.56 -17.54 3.44
N SER A 254 43.14 -17.60 2.18
CA SER A 254 42.93 -16.38 1.41
C SER A 254 41.80 -15.64 2.11
N SER A 255 42.15 -14.51 2.71
CA SER A 255 41.24 -13.52 3.25
C SER A 255 40.14 -13.23 2.22
N THR A 256 38.98 -13.85 2.39
CA THR A 256 37.73 -13.37 1.80
C THR A 256 37.55 -11.96 2.31
N SER A 257 37.82 -10.98 1.44
CA SER A 257 37.45 -9.59 1.62
C SER A 257 36.05 -9.54 2.20
N ARG A 258 35.90 -8.97 3.39
CA ARG A 258 34.59 -8.69 3.99
C ARG A 258 33.80 -7.87 2.98
N ILE A 259 32.91 -8.51 2.22
CA ILE A 259 31.90 -7.80 1.45
C ILE A 259 31.03 -7.11 2.50
N SER A 260 31.33 -5.83 2.72
CA SER A 260 30.57 -4.97 3.60
C SER A 260 29.17 -4.94 3.00
N THR A 261 28.15 -5.27 3.78
CA THR A 261 26.78 -5.06 3.31
C THR A 261 26.63 -3.57 3.01
N PRO A 262 26.26 -3.18 1.77
CA PRO A 262 26.22 -1.77 1.40
C PRO A 262 25.29 -1.01 2.34
N GLY A 263 25.77 0.12 2.85
CA GLY A 263 25.01 1.03 3.69
C GLY A 263 23.91 1.73 2.90
N LEU A 264 23.02 2.44 3.61
CA LEU A 264 21.98 3.26 2.97
C LEU A 264 22.58 4.31 2.04
N VAL A 265 23.71 4.91 2.45
CA VAL A 265 24.42 5.92 1.64
C VAL A 265 25.00 5.29 0.37
N ASP A 266 25.57 4.09 0.48
CA ASP A 266 26.09 3.36 -0.68
C ASP A 266 24.98 3.02 -1.67
N ASP A 267 23.82 2.56 -1.18
CA ASP A 267 22.64 2.31 -2.01
C ASP A 267 22.20 3.60 -2.75
N ILE A 268 22.14 4.74 -2.05
CA ILE A 268 21.76 6.03 -2.66
C ILE A 268 22.75 6.43 -3.76
N ILE A 269 24.05 6.40 -3.47
CA ILE A 269 25.11 6.75 -4.43
C ILE A 269 25.04 5.81 -5.64
N ALA A 270 24.88 4.50 -5.41
CA ALA A 270 24.75 3.50 -6.45
C ALA A 270 23.55 3.75 -7.36
N VAL A 271 22.37 4.02 -6.78
CA VAL A 271 21.16 4.35 -7.56
C VAL A 271 21.36 5.64 -8.35
N CYS A 272 21.93 6.69 -7.76
CA CYS A 272 22.17 7.96 -8.45
C CYS A 272 23.13 7.82 -9.65
N LEU A 273 24.29 7.19 -9.45
CA LEU A 273 25.28 7.01 -10.51
C LEU A 273 24.75 6.14 -11.65
N THR A 274 24.09 5.03 -11.32
CA THR A 274 23.53 4.12 -12.33
C THR A 274 22.37 4.79 -13.08
N SER A 275 21.54 5.58 -12.38
CA SER A 275 20.47 6.35 -13.00
C SER A 275 21.00 7.38 -14.00
N LEU A 276 22.12 8.05 -13.68
CA LEU A 276 22.77 8.99 -14.60
C LEU A 276 23.32 8.28 -15.84
N HIS A 277 23.91 7.10 -15.67
CA HIS A 277 24.41 6.30 -16.78
C HIS A 277 23.27 5.82 -17.70
N MET A 278 22.14 5.40 -17.11
CA MET A 278 20.97 4.88 -17.83
C MET A 278 19.91 5.94 -18.15
N LYS A 279 20.24 7.24 -18.05
CA LYS A 279 19.28 8.35 -18.08
C LYS A 279 18.32 8.32 -19.26
N LYS A 280 18.80 8.00 -20.47
CA LYS A 280 17.95 7.94 -21.68
C LYS A 280 16.90 6.82 -21.58
N LYS A 281 17.32 5.62 -21.16
CA LYS A 281 16.44 4.46 -21.02
C LYS A 281 15.40 4.69 -19.92
N LEU A 282 15.83 5.19 -18.77
CA LEU A 282 14.92 5.52 -17.67
C LEU A 282 13.97 6.64 -18.04
N PHE A 283 14.44 7.69 -18.72
CA PHE A 283 13.58 8.79 -19.15
C PHE A 283 12.47 8.34 -20.09
N VAL A 284 12.77 7.53 -21.11
CA VAL A 284 11.75 7.01 -22.04
C VAL A 284 10.80 6.02 -21.36
N ALA A 285 11.31 5.17 -20.46
CA ALA A 285 10.49 4.21 -19.74
C ALA A 285 9.52 4.89 -18.76
N PHE A 286 9.97 5.91 -18.03
CA PHE A 286 9.21 6.59 -16.99
C PHE A 286 8.61 7.93 -17.42
N SER A 287 8.73 8.32 -18.70
CA SER A 287 8.07 9.50 -19.26
C SER A 287 6.58 9.61 -18.94
N PRO A 288 5.75 8.53 -18.95
CA PRO A 288 4.34 8.68 -18.60
C PRO A 288 4.14 9.19 -17.16
N PHE A 289 4.96 8.76 -16.19
CA PHE A 289 4.88 9.26 -14.81
C PHE A 289 5.35 10.71 -14.70
N ILE A 290 6.38 11.10 -15.46
CA ILE A 290 6.89 12.47 -15.50
C ILE A 290 5.83 13.42 -16.08
N ILE A 291 5.19 13.03 -17.19
CA ILE A 291 4.11 13.81 -17.83
C ILE A 291 2.99 14.04 -16.83
N LEU A 292 2.57 13.00 -16.09
CA LEU A 292 1.53 13.11 -15.08
C LEU A 292 1.92 14.00 -13.91
N LEU A 293 3.17 13.91 -13.43
CA LEU A 293 3.67 14.79 -12.39
C LEU A 293 3.65 16.26 -12.83
N VAL A 294 4.11 16.54 -14.05
CA VAL A 294 4.11 17.90 -14.61
C VAL A 294 2.68 18.41 -14.76
N ALA A 295 1.76 17.59 -15.29
CA ALA A 295 0.35 17.94 -15.40
C ALA A 295 -0.30 18.19 -14.04
N PHE A 296 0.01 17.38 -13.03
CA PHE A 296 -0.49 17.56 -11.67
C PHE A 296 0.03 18.86 -11.04
N VAL A 297 1.32 19.17 -11.18
CA VAL A 297 1.91 20.42 -10.69
C VAL A 297 1.29 21.63 -11.41
N ALA A 298 1.07 21.54 -12.72
CA ALA A 298 0.38 22.58 -13.49
C ALA A 298 -1.07 22.77 -13.00
N PHE A 299 -1.79 21.66 -12.74
CA PHE A 299 -3.12 21.69 -12.16
C PHE A 299 -3.14 22.36 -10.78
N VAL A 300 -2.23 22.00 -9.87
CA VAL A 300 -2.16 22.61 -8.53
C VAL A 300 -1.90 24.12 -8.63
N ARG A 301 -1.02 24.56 -9.54
CA ARG A 301 -0.78 25.99 -9.78
C ARG A 301 -2.01 26.71 -10.33
N TRP A 302 -2.74 26.08 -11.25
CA TRP A 302 -3.95 26.64 -11.83
C TRP A 302 -5.13 26.68 -10.85
N ASN A 303 -5.32 25.62 -10.06
CA ASN A 303 -6.41 25.51 -9.09
C ASN A 303 -6.13 26.26 -7.77
N GLY A 304 -4.86 26.57 -7.47
CA GLY A 304 -4.44 27.22 -6.23
C GLY A 304 -4.50 26.34 -4.98
N SER A 305 -4.86 25.06 -5.12
CA SER A 305 -4.88 24.07 -4.04
C SER A 305 -4.74 22.65 -4.60
N VAL A 306 -4.39 21.71 -3.74
CA VAL A 306 -4.35 20.27 -4.05
C VAL A 306 -5.77 19.67 -4.08
N VAL A 307 -6.68 20.17 -3.24
CA VAL A 307 -8.10 19.76 -3.24
C VAL A 307 -8.94 20.62 -4.21
N LEU A 308 -10.00 20.05 -4.76
CA LEU A 308 -10.90 20.76 -5.67
C LEU A 308 -11.92 21.63 -4.92
N GLY A 309 -12.66 21.03 -3.99
CA GLY A 309 -13.65 21.67 -3.13
C GLY A 309 -13.22 21.77 -1.67
N ALA A 310 -14.07 22.41 -0.86
CA ALA A 310 -13.90 22.60 0.60
C ALA A 310 -12.46 23.00 1.03
N LYS A 311 -11.84 23.93 0.28
CA LYS A 311 -10.41 24.29 0.41
C LYS A 311 -10.03 24.74 1.83
N GLU A 312 -10.87 25.52 2.49
CA GLU A 312 -10.62 26.02 3.85
C GLU A 312 -10.55 24.90 4.89
N ALA A 313 -11.41 23.89 4.78
CA ALA A 313 -11.45 22.76 5.71
C ALA A 313 -10.33 21.73 5.45
N HIS A 314 -9.63 21.85 4.32
CA HIS A 314 -8.59 20.92 3.88
C HIS A 314 -7.25 21.64 3.64
N ALA A 315 -7.01 22.74 4.36
CA ALA A 315 -5.74 23.43 4.32
C ALA A 315 -4.60 22.49 4.74
N VAL A 316 -3.46 22.62 4.05
CA VAL A 316 -2.27 21.83 4.36
C VAL A 316 -1.81 22.15 5.77
N SER A 317 -1.70 21.12 6.60
CA SER A 317 -1.23 21.24 7.99
C SER A 317 0.03 20.43 8.21
N LEU A 318 0.78 20.75 9.27
CA LEU A 318 1.92 19.95 9.69
C LEU A 318 1.50 19.01 10.82
N HIS A 319 0.75 17.96 10.51
CA HIS A 319 0.27 16.99 11.50
C HIS A 319 1.23 15.80 11.64
N PHE A 320 2.47 16.04 12.13
CA PHE A 320 3.48 14.98 12.27
C PHE A 320 3.04 13.80 13.16
N ALA A 321 2.11 14.02 14.10
CA ALA A 321 1.58 12.94 14.93
C ALA A 321 0.81 11.86 14.13
N GLN A 322 0.29 12.17 12.93
CA GLN A 322 -0.39 11.19 12.06
C GLN A 322 0.50 10.01 11.70
N ILE A 323 1.81 10.23 11.52
CA ILE A 323 2.76 9.15 11.26
C ILE A 323 2.82 8.20 12.45
N LEU A 324 2.89 8.75 13.67
CA LEU A 324 2.89 7.96 14.89
C LEU A 324 1.59 7.16 15.07
N TYR A 325 0.44 7.79 14.79
CA TYR A 325 -0.88 7.15 14.83
C TYR A 325 -1.01 6.02 13.81
N PHE A 326 -0.52 6.22 12.58
CA PHE A 326 -0.47 5.17 11.57
C PHE A 326 0.42 3.99 12.01
N GLY A 327 1.57 4.27 12.63
CA GLY A 327 2.49 3.25 13.11
C GLY A 327 1.83 2.31 14.12
N ILE A 328 1.20 2.86 15.17
CA ILE A 328 0.49 2.06 16.17
C ILE A 328 -0.74 1.37 15.60
N PHE A 329 -1.51 2.06 14.75
CA PHE A 329 -2.68 1.48 14.10
C PHE A 329 -2.29 0.26 13.26
N SER A 330 -1.24 0.39 12.43
CA SER A 330 -0.73 -0.71 11.62
C SER A 330 -0.20 -1.85 12.48
N ALA A 331 0.52 -1.55 13.57
CA ALA A 331 1.02 -2.58 14.49
C ALA A 331 -0.13 -3.34 15.18
N LEU A 332 -1.22 -2.67 15.55
CA LEU A 332 -2.39 -3.30 16.16
C LEU A 332 -3.17 -4.16 15.16
N VAL A 333 -3.37 -3.68 13.94
CA VAL A 333 -4.06 -4.44 12.90
C VAL A 333 -3.23 -5.64 12.43
N LEU A 334 -1.90 -5.54 12.51
CA LEU A 334 -0.97 -6.65 12.25
C LEU A 334 -0.59 -7.41 13.52
N ALA A 335 -1.29 -7.19 14.65
CA ALA A 335 -0.82 -7.69 15.94
C ALA A 335 -0.54 -9.20 15.97
N PRO A 336 -1.38 -10.07 15.38
CA PRO A 336 -1.09 -11.50 15.27
C PRO A 336 0.24 -11.82 14.58
N LEU A 337 0.62 -11.03 13.58
CA LEU A 337 1.89 -11.15 12.84
C LEU A 337 3.06 -10.42 13.50
N TYR A 338 2.79 -9.47 14.39
CA TYR A 338 3.78 -8.50 14.88
C TYR A 338 4.21 -8.73 16.33
N PHE A 339 3.33 -9.33 17.15
CA PHE A 339 3.52 -9.53 18.58
C PHE A 339 3.51 -11.02 18.98
N SER A 340 4.00 -11.90 18.11
CA SER A 340 4.36 -13.23 18.58
C SER A 340 5.47 -13.12 19.63
N PHE A 341 5.43 -13.96 20.65
CA PHE A 341 6.37 -13.92 21.79
C PHE A 341 7.83 -14.04 21.32
N GLU A 342 8.07 -14.94 20.36
CA GLU A 342 9.37 -15.19 19.76
C GLU A 342 9.92 -13.97 19.02
N GLU A 343 9.09 -13.27 18.24
CA GLU A 343 9.54 -12.10 17.49
C GLU A 343 9.85 -10.91 18.38
N THR A 344 9.09 -10.76 19.47
CA THR A 344 9.35 -9.73 20.48
C THR A 344 10.72 -9.98 21.13
N ILE A 345 11.01 -11.22 21.52
CA ILE A 345 12.33 -11.61 22.04
C ILE A 345 13.44 -11.36 21.02
N ASN A 346 13.24 -11.76 19.77
CA ASN A 346 14.21 -11.55 18.69
C ASN A 346 14.49 -10.06 18.44
N PHE A 347 13.47 -9.21 18.54
CA PHE A 347 13.64 -7.76 18.47
C PHE A 347 14.51 -7.24 19.62
N PHE A 348 14.20 -7.64 20.86
CA PHE A 348 14.99 -7.24 22.03
C PHE A 348 16.44 -7.74 21.96
N GLN A 349 16.66 -8.98 21.54
CA GLN A 349 18.01 -9.55 21.34
C GLN A 349 18.79 -8.79 20.27
N SER A 350 18.17 -8.48 19.13
CA SER A 350 18.79 -7.69 18.06
C SER A 350 19.10 -6.26 18.50
N PHE A 351 18.18 -5.64 19.25
CA PHE A 351 18.37 -4.31 19.83
C PHE A 351 19.59 -4.30 20.77
N TRP A 352 19.71 -5.33 21.59
CA TRP A 352 20.79 -5.50 22.57
C TRP A 352 22.14 -5.88 21.94
N LYS A 353 22.16 -6.50 20.75
CA LYS A 353 23.40 -6.86 20.04
C LYS A 353 24.14 -5.63 19.49
N ASN A 354 23.39 -4.63 19.01
CA ASN A 354 23.93 -3.39 18.43
C ASN A 354 23.76 -2.19 19.37
N ARG A 355 24.05 -2.36 20.67
CA ARG A 355 23.65 -1.43 21.74
C ARG A 355 23.83 0.06 21.39
N PRO A 356 25.03 0.60 21.11
CA PRO A 356 25.20 2.05 21.04
C PRO A 356 24.37 2.69 19.92
N HIS A 357 24.34 2.06 18.75
CA HIS A 357 23.60 2.59 17.59
C HIS A 357 22.08 2.44 17.77
N SER A 358 21.61 1.28 18.23
CA SER A 358 20.17 1.05 18.46
C SER A 358 19.61 1.96 19.56
N PHE A 359 20.35 2.15 20.65
CA PHE A 359 19.95 3.09 21.72
C PHE A 359 19.94 4.54 21.22
N PHE A 360 20.94 4.97 20.47
CA PHE A 360 20.97 6.31 19.88
C PHE A 360 19.77 6.55 18.97
N GLN A 361 19.45 5.61 18.08
CA GLN A 361 18.27 5.69 17.22
C GLN A 361 16.96 5.73 18.00
N ALA A 362 16.83 4.93 19.06
CA ALA A 362 15.64 4.94 19.91
C ALA A 362 15.47 6.26 20.65
N ILE A 363 16.55 6.83 21.21
CA ILE A 363 16.52 8.15 21.87
C ILE A 363 16.12 9.24 20.88
N LEU A 364 16.72 9.25 19.69
CA LEU A 364 16.39 10.22 18.65
C LEU A 364 14.92 10.10 18.22
N ALA A 365 14.43 8.87 18.03
CA ALA A 365 13.04 8.61 17.69
C ALA A 365 12.07 9.03 18.81
N LEU A 366 12.44 8.83 20.08
CA LEU A 366 11.67 9.32 21.23
C LEU A 366 11.61 10.85 21.24
N ILE A 367 12.74 11.54 21.11
CA ILE A 367 12.79 13.02 21.06
C ILE A 367 11.90 13.52 19.92
N ALA A 368 12.04 12.96 18.71
CA ALA A 368 11.21 13.32 17.56
C ALA A 368 9.72 13.03 17.82
N GLY A 369 9.41 11.91 18.49
CA GLY A 369 8.03 11.54 18.87
C GLY A 369 7.42 12.52 19.87
N PHE A 370 8.17 12.93 20.90
CA PHE A 370 7.72 13.94 21.86
C PHE A 370 7.50 15.30 21.20
N ILE A 371 8.42 15.75 20.33
CA ILE A 371 8.27 17.00 19.57
C ILE A 371 7.01 16.93 18.69
N SER A 372 6.82 15.80 17.98
CA SER A 372 5.66 15.58 17.10
C SER A 372 4.33 15.64 17.87
N VAL A 373 4.24 15.00 19.04
CA VAL A 373 3.01 15.00 19.85
C VAL A 373 2.80 16.33 20.60
N HIS A 374 3.88 17.00 20.99
CA HIS A 374 3.77 18.27 21.71
C HIS A 374 3.28 19.40 20.80
N PHE A 375 3.93 19.57 19.64
CA PHE A 375 3.68 20.70 18.73
C PHE A 375 2.74 20.39 17.56
N PHE A 376 2.66 19.12 17.14
CA PHE A 376 2.05 18.73 15.86
C PHE A 376 0.96 17.65 15.99
N SER A 377 0.37 17.51 17.19
CA SER A 377 -0.83 16.70 17.43
C SER A 377 -2.06 17.61 17.39
N ILE A 378 -2.75 17.61 16.24
CA ILE A 378 -3.80 18.58 15.93
C ILE A 378 -5.18 18.02 16.28
N ALA A 379 -5.96 18.76 17.07
CA ALA A 379 -7.35 18.45 17.37
C ALA A 379 -8.26 19.14 16.35
N HIS A 380 -8.51 18.51 15.20
CA HIS A 380 -9.33 19.11 14.15
C HIS A 380 -10.78 19.33 14.64
N PRO A 381 -11.45 20.45 14.31
CA PRO A 381 -12.84 20.71 14.75
C PRO A 381 -13.81 19.58 14.40
N TYR A 382 -13.75 19.02 13.19
CA TYR A 382 -14.59 17.88 12.80
C TYR A 382 -14.35 16.63 13.64
N LEU A 383 -13.09 16.37 14.06
CA LEU A 383 -12.77 15.26 14.96
C LEU A 383 -13.40 15.43 16.34
N LEU A 384 -13.62 16.67 16.78
CA LEU A 384 -14.19 17.00 18.08
C LEU A 384 -15.71 17.13 18.05
N ALA A 385 -16.29 17.42 16.90
CA ALA A 385 -17.73 17.62 16.72
C ALA A 385 -18.46 16.34 16.34
N ASP A 386 -17.82 15.42 15.60
CA ASP A 386 -18.50 14.29 14.98
C ASP A 386 -18.31 12.99 15.75
N ASN A 387 -19.30 12.63 16.58
CA ASN A 387 -19.28 11.39 17.35
C ASN A 387 -19.67 10.12 16.56
N ARG A 388 -19.89 10.22 15.24
CA ARG A 388 -20.17 9.06 14.38
C ARG A 388 -18.91 8.24 14.12
N HIS A 389 -17.74 8.88 14.11
CA HIS A 389 -16.47 8.24 13.75
C HIS A 389 -15.77 7.60 14.96
N TYR A 390 -15.12 6.45 14.76
CA TYR A 390 -14.34 5.84 15.85
C TYR A 390 -13.13 6.66 16.27
N THR A 391 -12.58 7.47 15.36
CA THR A 391 -11.48 8.40 15.64
C THR A 391 -11.86 9.44 16.71
N PHE A 392 -13.12 9.87 16.78
CA PHE A 392 -13.62 10.75 17.86
C PHE A 392 -13.44 10.10 19.23
N TYR A 393 -13.80 8.82 19.35
CA TYR A 393 -13.68 8.09 20.63
C TYR A 393 -12.23 7.77 20.97
N LEU A 394 -11.41 7.40 19.98
CA LEU A 394 -9.98 7.21 20.18
C LEU A 394 -9.31 8.51 20.67
N TRP A 395 -9.64 9.63 20.05
CA TRP A 395 -9.12 10.93 20.45
C TRP A 395 -9.56 11.28 21.88
N ARG A 396 -10.86 11.24 22.15
CA ARG A 396 -11.43 11.65 23.44
C ARG A 396 -11.09 10.72 24.60
N LYS A 397 -11.18 9.40 24.40
CA LYS A 397 -11.07 8.39 25.47
C LYS A 397 -9.67 7.78 25.61
N ILE A 398 -8.76 7.98 24.66
CA ILE A 398 -7.40 7.44 24.72
C ILE A 398 -6.39 8.58 24.64
N ILE A 399 -6.29 9.30 23.53
CA ILE A 399 -5.23 10.31 23.33
C ILE A 399 -5.37 11.47 24.33
N LYS A 400 -6.61 11.93 24.56
CA LYS A 400 -6.96 13.04 25.45
C LYS A 400 -7.68 12.60 26.72
N ALA A 401 -7.63 11.30 27.07
CA ALA A 401 -8.23 10.77 28.29
C ALA A 401 -7.79 11.55 29.54
N TYR A 402 -6.49 11.80 29.62
CA TYR A 402 -5.84 12.65 30.61
C TYR A 402 -4.77 13.51 29.92
N TRP A 403 -4.42 14.65 30.50
CA TRP A 403 -3.39 15.55 29.94
C TRP A 403 -2.06 14.86 29.58
N PRO A 404 -1.47 13.97 30.41
CA PRO A 404 -0.21 13.32 30.08
C PRO A 404 -0.35 12.15 29.08
N MET A 405 -1.58 11.69 28.79
CA MET A 405 -1.78 10.42 28.07
C MET A 405 -1.20 10.45 26.66
N LYS A 406 -1.31 11.57 25.95
CA LYS A 406 -0.69 11.73 24.62
C LYS A 406 0.84 11.51 24.64
N TYR A 407 1.51 11.87 25.74
CA TYR A 407 2.95 11.69 25.91
C TYR A 407 3.31 10.26 26.35
N LEU A 408 2.48 9.66 27.21
CA LEU A 408 2.66 8.26 27.63
C LEU A 408 2.54 7.27 26.47
N LEU A 409 1.86 7.64 25.39
CA LEU A 409 1.76 6.83 24.18
C LEU A 409 2.99 6.94 23.27
N VAL A 410 3.87 7.94 23.44
CA VAL A 410 5.05 8.15 22.57
C VAL A 410 5.98 6.93 22.52
N PRO A 411 6.36 6.29 23.64
CA PRO A 411 7.20 5.09 23.59
C PRO A 411 6.55 3.96 22.80
N LEU A 412 5.23 3.80 22.90
CA LEU A 412 4.48 2.80 22.15
C LEU A 412 4.49 3.11 20.65
N TYR A 413 4.27 4.37 20.26
CA TYR A 413 4.35 4.81 18.86
C TYR A 413 5.73 4.57 18.25
N VAL A 414 6.79 4.91 18.98
CA VAL A 414 8.18 4.69 18.55
C VAL A 414 8.47 3.21 18.42
N TYR A 415 8.07 2.39 19.39
CA TYR A 415 8.21 0.94 19.32
C TYR A 415 7.52 0.37 18.08
N SER A 416 6.28 0.80 17.78
CA SER A 416 5.56 0.34 16.59
C SER A 416 6.32 0.61 15.30
N TRP A 417 6.87 1.82 15.13
CA TRP A 417 7.66 2.16 13.94
C TRP A 417 9.00 1.44 13.87
N LEU A 418 9.71 1.30 15.00
CA LEU A 418 10.95 0.52 15.03
C LEU A 418 10.70 -0.95 14.65
N SER A 419 9.60 -1.53 15.12
CA SER A 419 9.18 -2.89 14.74
C SER A 419 8.87 -2.99 13.23
N ILE A 420 8.07 -2.05 12.69
CA ILE A 420 7.76 -1.95 11.25
C ILE A 420 9.05 -1.87 10.42
N CYS A 421 9.93 -0.91 10.73
CA CYS A 421 11.16 -0.66 9.98
C CYS A 421 12.12 -1.85 10.05
N THR A 422 12.23 -2.49 11.21
CA THR A 422 13.10 -3.67 11.38
C THR A 422 12.60 -4.83 10.52
N ARG A 423 11.28 -5.07 10.47
CA ARG A 423 10.68 -6.14 9.66
C ARG A 423 10.81 -5.86 8.17
N LEU A 424 10.44 -4.66 7.74
CA LEU A 424 10.63 -4.26 6.35
C LEU A 424 12.09 -4.38 5.94
N GLY A 425 13.04 -3.98 6.79
CA GLY A 425 14.47 -4.08 6.53
C GLY A 425 15.03 -5.51 6.43
N LYS A 426 14.28 -6.54 6.86
CA LYS A 426 14.66 -7.96 6.63
C LYS A 426 14.42 -8.40 5.19
N VAL A 427 13.44 -7.77 4.51
CA VAL A 427 12.96 -8.18 3.19
C VAL A 427 13.37 -7.17 2.12
N GLN A 428 13.27 -5.89 2.45
CA GLN A 428 13.49 -4.77 1.55
C GLN A 428 14.82 -4.07 1.83
N ARG A 429 15.37 -3.44 0.78
CA ARG A 429 16.57 -2.58 0.89
C ARG A 429 16.25 -1.36 1.76
N LYS A 430 17.26 -0.84 2.46
CA LYS A 430 17.10 0.34 3.34
C LYS A 430 16.56 1.56 2.59
N ILE A 431 17.01 1.77 1.34
CA ILE A 431 16.53 2.87 0.49
C ILE A 431 15.04 2.74 0.15
N TRP A 432 14.54 1.52 -0.03
CA TRP A 432 13.11 1.27 -0.26
C TRP A 432 12.30 1.58 1.00
N VAL A 433 12.78 1.14 2.18
CA VAL A 433 12.12 1.43 3.48
C VAL A 433 12.04 2.93 3.73
N LEU A 434 13.11 3.67 3.42
CA LEU A 434 13.11 5.13 3.47
C LEU A 434 12.08 5.73 2.51
N GLY A 435 12.04 5.28 1.26
CA GLY A 435 11.06 5.72 0.26
C GLY A 435 9.62 5.49 0.71
N TYR A 436 9.34 4.32 1.31
CA TYR A 436 8.02 3.99 1.86
C TYR A 436 7.64 4.91 3.03
N PHE A 437 8.57 5.17 3.96
CA PHE A 437 8.35 6.10 5.07
C PHE A 437 8.06 7.51 4.56
N LEU A 438 8.85 8.01 3.61
CA LEU A 438 8.67 9.35 3.02
C LEU A 438 7.35 9.46 2.25
N ALA A 439 6.95 8.45 1.49
CA ALA A 439 5.66 8.42 0.80
C ALA A 439 4.50 8.44 1.80
N THR A 440 4.58 7.64 2.87
CA THR A 440 3.59 7.63 3.95
C THR A 440 3.50 9.00 4.64
N ALA A 441 4.65 9.61 4.94
CA ALA A 441 4.76 10.96 5.51
C ALA A 441 4.13 12.02 4.61
N ALA A 442 4.41 11.98 3.31
CA ALA A 442 3.88 12.94 2.34
C ALA A 442 2.35 12.85 2.16
N VAL A 443 1.73 11.71 2.44
CA VAL A 443 0.26 11.58 2.43
C VAL A 443 -0.36 11.97 3.76
N LEU A 444 0.23 11.54 4.89
CA LEU A 444 -0.40 11.66 6.20
C LEU A 444 -0.12 12.97 6.93
N ILE A 445 1.09 13.53 6.83
CA ILE A 445 1.44 14.77 7.55
C ILE A 445 0.60 15.95 7.09
N PRO A 446 0.35 16.16 5.78
CA PRO A 446 -0.50 17.27 5.31
C PRO A 446 -1.93 17.23 5.83
N ALA A 447 -2.46 16.05 6.18
CA ALA A 447 -3.85 15.83 6.54
C ALA A 447 -4.14 16.24 8.01
N PRO A 448 -4.88 17.34 8.24
CA PRO A 448 -5.15 17.81 9.60
C PRO A 448 -6.09 16.87 10.37
N LEU A 449 -7.04 16.26 9.68
CA LEU A 449 -8.03 15.35 10.25
C LEU A 449 -7.49 13.93 10.40
N ILE A 450 -7.63 13.35 11.60
CA ILE A 450 -7.34 11.93 11.82
C ILE A 450 -8.48 11.12 11.21
N GLU A 451 -8.19 10.52 10.06
CA GLU A 451 -9.15 9.71 9.32
C GLU A 451 -8.45 8.43 8.85
N PHE A 452 -8.92 7.29 9.34
CA PHE A 452 -8.26 6.01 9.10
C PHE A 452 -8.24 5.62 7.62
N ARG A 453 -9.16 6.15 6.81
CA ARG A 453 -9.21 5.96 5.36
C ARG A 453 -7.87 6.20 4.66
N TYR A 454 -7.10 7.21 5.08
CA TYR A 454 -5.78 7.51 4.53
C TYR A 454 -4.71 6.44 4.84
N TYR A 455 -4.96 5.56 5.81
CA TYR A 455 -4.05 4.49 6.21
C TYR A 455 -4.12 3.27 5.29
N THR A 456 -5.17 3.15 4.46
CA THR A 456 -5.43 1.95 3.65
C THR A 456 -4.28 1.61 2.69
N ILE A 457 -3.88 2.56 1.84
CA ILE A 457 -2.80 2.33 0.86
C ILE A 457 -1.44 2.05 1.52
N PRO A 458 -0.95 2.88 2.49
CA PRO A 458 0.33 2.60 3.13
C PRO A 458 0.31 1.25 3.86
N PHE A 459 -0.80 0.90 4.51
CA PHE A 459 -0.98 -0.41 5.15
C PHE A 459 -0.87 -1.57 4.15
N ILE A 460 -1.53 -1.49 3.00
CA ILE A 460 -1.47 -2.55 1.98
C ILE A 460 -0.05 -2.71 1.43
N PHE A 461 0.66 -1.60 1.16
CA PHE A 461 2.07 -1.68 0.77
C PHE A 461 2.95 -2.29 1.86
N LEU A 462 2.73 -1.94 3.13
CA LEU A 462 3.43 -2.51 4.28
C LEU A 462 3.30 -4.03 4.32
N ILE A 463 2.08 -4.56 4.31
CA ILE A 463 1.85 -6.01 4.47
C ILE A 463 2.34 -6.81 3.26
N LEU A 464 2.18 -6.30 2.04
CA LEU A 464 2.69 -6.94 0.82
C LEU A 464 4.21 -7.16 0.90
N HIS A 465 4.95 -6.19 1.45
CA HIS A 465 6.42 -6.19 1.50
C HIS A 465 7.03 -6.66 2.83
N SER A 466 6.22 -7.02 3.84
CA SER A 466 6.69 -7.49 5.16
C SER A 466 6.93 -9.01 5.26
N HIS A 467 6.93 -9.73 4.13
CA HIS A 467 7.03 -11.20 3.99
C HIS A 467 6.96 -12.03 5.28
N ASN A 468 5.75 -12.45 5.65
CA ASN A 468 5.53 -13.43 6.71
C ASN A 468 4.76 -14.63 6.14
N ASN A 469 5.31 -15.84 6.34
CA ASN A 469 4.76 -17.11 5.85
C ASN A 469 4.12 -17.95 6.97
N ASP A 470 4.08 -17.46 8.21
CA ASP A 470 3.45 -18.16 9.32
C ASP A 470 1.93 -18.21 9.14
N THR A 471 1.43 -19.40 8.83
CA THR A 471 0.00 -19.60 8.53
C THR A 471 -0.86 -19.40 9.77
N GLN A 472 -0.36 -19.71 10.98
CA GLN A 472 -1.13 -19.54 12.20
C GLN A 472 -1.43 -18.05 12.48
N SER A 473 -0.41 -17.19 12.35
CA SER A 473 -0.60 -15.74 12.51
C SER A 473 -1.57 -15.17 11.46
N TRP A 474 -1.53 -15.63 10.21
CA TRP A 474 -2.49 -15.22 9.18
C TRP A 474 -3.93 -15.67 9.48
N VAL A 475 -4.12 -16.88 10.04
CA VAL A 475 -5.43 -17.36 10.49
C VAL A 475 -5.97 -16.51 11.64
N LEU A 476 -5.14 -16.23 12.65
CA LEU A 476 -5.53 -15.38 13.77
C LEU A 476 -5.86 -13.95 13.32
N MET A 477 -5.11 -13.40 12.37
CA MET A 477 -5.41 -12.12 11.74
C MET A 477 -6.72 -12.14 10.96
N GLY A 478 -7.01 -13.23 10.23
CA GLY A 478 -8.31 -13.42 9.58
C GLY A 478 -9.46 -13.37 10.57
N PHE A 479 -9.37 -14.08 11.71
CA PHE A 479 -10.38 -14.02 12.77
C PHE A 479 -10.53 -12.62 13.36
N LEU A 480 -9.42 -11.92 13.62
CA LEU A 480 -9.45 -10.53 14.09
C LEU A 480 -10.20 -9.62 13.11
N TYR A 481 -9.94 -9.75 11.80
CA TYR A 481 -10.59 -8.92 10.79
C TYR A 481 -12.07 -9.24 10.68
N VAL A 482 -12.45 -10.52 10.68
CA VAL A 482 -13.86 -10.94 10.73
C VAL A 482 -14.57 -10.31 11.93
N ALA A 483 -13.98 -10.40 13.12
CA ALA A 483 -14.57 -9.86 14.35
C ALA A 483 -14.75 -8.34 14.27
N LEU A 484 -13.74 -7.60 13.82
CA LEU A 484 -13.81 -6.14 13.65
C LEU A 484 -14.84 -5.73 12.60
N ASN A 485 -14.92 -6.46 11.47
CA ASN A 485 -15.89 -6.21 10.41
C ASN A 485 -17.32 -6.45 10.87
N ILE A 486 -17.58 -7.57 11.55
CA ILE A 486 -18.89 -7.88 12.11
C ILE A 486 -19.29 -6.81 13.13
N PHE A 487 -18.40 -6.48 14.07
CA PHE A 487 -18.67 -5.45 15.07
C PHE A 487 -19.01 -4.10 14.42
N THR A 488 -18.16 -3.64 13.51
CA THR A 488 -18.32 -2.33 12.86
C THR A 488 -19.61 -2.29 12.02
N MET A 489 -19.89 -3.35 11.27
CA MET A 489 -21.11 -3.44 10.45
C MET A 489 -22.37 -3.52 11.31
N ILE A 490 -22.34 -4.23 12.44
CA ILE A 490 -23.47 -4.25 13.39
C ILE A 490 -23.71 -2.86 13.98
N MET A 491 -22.66 -2.15 14.38
CA MET A 491 -22.76 -0.80 14.91
C MET A 491 -23.34 0.16 13.86
N PHE A 492 -22.91 0.04 12.61
CA PHE A 492 -23.40 0.87 11.50
C PHE A 492 -24.88 0.58 11.18
N LEU A 493 -25.27 -0.69 11.06
CA LEU A 493 -26.61 -1.09 10.61
C LEU A 493 -27.67 -1.04 11.71
N TYR A 494 -27.34 -1.49 12.92
CA TYR A 494 -28.32 -1.79 13.97
C TYR A 494 -28.17 -0.96 15.24
N ARG A 495 -27.21 -0.02 15.30
CA ARG A 495 -27.09 0.97 16.38
C ARG A 495 -27.18 2.41 15.87
N PRO A 496 -28.25 2.79 15.14
CA PRO A 496 -28.47 4.17 14.79
C PRO A 496 -28.77 5.03 16.03
N PHE A 497 -28.51 6.33 15.92
CA PHE A 497 -28.84 7.33 16.93
C PHE A 497 -29.26 8.65 16.26
N HIS A 498 -29.75 9.60 17.06
CA HIS A 498 -30.21 10.90 16.57
C HIS A 498 -29.53 12.02 17.36
N TRP A 499 -29.35 13.16 16.70
CA TRP A 499 -28.93 14.40 17.34
C TRP A 499 -30.12 15.36 17.40
N ASP A 500 -30.21 16.14 18.48
CA ASP A 500 -31.29 17.12 18.63
C ASP A 500 -31.18 18.30 17.65
N HIS A 501 -29.98 18.53 17.11
CA HIS A 501 -29.63 19.70 16.29
C HIS A 501 -29.48 19.41 14.79
N GLU A 502 -29.52 18.14 14.37
CA GLU A 502 -29.40 17.75 12.96
C GLU A 502 -30.44 16.69 12.61
N LEU A 503 -31.17 16.92 11.51
CA LEU A 503 -32.20 16.01 11.04
C LEU A 503 -31.56 14.74 10.43
N GLY A 504 -32.23 13.61 10.59
CA GLY A 504 -31.84 12.33 10.00
C GLY A 504 -31.15 11.38 10.98
N THR A 505 -31.02 10.13 10.55
CA THR A 505 -30.47 9.05 11.37
C THR A 505 -28.95 9.00 11.25
N GLN A 506 -28.27 9.12 12.39
CA GLN A 506 -26.82 9.03 12.50
C GLN A 506 -26.40 7.58 12.78
N ARG A 507 -25.24 7.18 12.27
CA ARG A 507 -24.71 5.80 12.34
C ARG A 507 -23.21 5.80 12.59
N PHE A 508 -22.73 4.81 13.34
CA PHE A 508 -21.29 4.68 13.58
C PHE A 508 -20.54 4.25 12.33
N ILE A 509 -19.42 4.91 12.05
CA ILE A 509 -18.55 4.67 10.88
C ILE A 509 -17.07 4.73 11.30
N TRP A 510 -16.20 4.19 10.45
CA TRP A 510 -14.74 4.18 10.66
C TRP A 510 -14.14 5.57 10.81
#